data_AF-A0A9D1PGB8-F1
#
_entry.id   AF-A0A9D1PGB8-F1
#
_cell.length_a   1.000
_cell.length_b   1.000
_cell.length_c   1.000
_cell.angle_alpha   90.00
_cell.angle_beta   90.00
_cell.angle_gamma   90.00
#
_symmetry.space_group_name_H-M   'P 1'
#
loop_
_entity.id
_entity.type
_entity.pdbx_description
1 polymer ?
#
loop_
_entity_poly.entity_id
_entity_poly.type
_entity_poly.pdbx_seq_one_letter_code
_entity_poly.pdbx_strand_id
1 'polypeptide(L)'
;MYESGKTYADIKKEYGISSSTLSVWVKKYSQVKIDDNTILTAQQIKALQKRNAELEEENVVLKKSDCNIHATLSQRLKAIEILSKQHKISILCRVLNVNRSTYYKYINHKPSNR
;
A
#
# COMPACT_ATOMS: atom_id res chain seq x y z
N MET A 1 -18.28 28.82 8.01
CA MET A 1 -17.27 29.37 8.93
C MET A 1 -16.46 28.19 9.46
N TYR A 2 -15.14 28.17 9.34
CA TYR A 2 -14.31 27.16 10.00
C TYR A 2 -13.86 27.68 11.38
N GLU A 3 -13.57 26.74 12.29
CA GLU A 3 -13.50 26.82 13.77
C GLU A 3 -12.62 27.90 14.42
N SER A 4 -12.03 28.82 13.66
CA SER A 4 -11.21 29.94 14.18
C SER A 4 -11.80 31.33 13.91
N GLY A 5 -13.00 31.42 13.33
CA GLY A 5 -13.64 32.72 13.04
C GLY A 5 -12.99 33.55 11.93
N LYS A 6 -11.86 33.09 11.35
CA LYS A 6 -11.20 33.74 10.21
C LYS A 6 -11.83 33.29 8.88
N THR A 7 -12.08 34.24 8.00
CA THR A 7 -12.64 34.00 6.67
C THR A 7 -11.56 33.57 5.67
N TYR A 8 -11.97 32.90 4.59
CA TYR A 8 -11.07 32.45 3.51
C TYR A 8 -10.20 33.56 2.92
N ALA A 9 -10.75 34.78 2.90
CA ALA A 9 -10.07 35.98 2.42
C ALA A 9 -8.93 36.44 3.36
N ASP A 10 -9.09 36.23 4.67
CA ASP A 10 -8.12 36.65 5.68
C ASP A 10 -6.88 35.77 5.63
N ILE A 11 -7.06 34.45 5.55
CA ILE A 11 -5.93 33.50 5.47
C ILE A 11 -5.16 33.66 4.14
N LYS A 12 -5.87 33.96 3.04
CA LYS A 12 -5.24 34.27 1.74
C LYS A 12 -4.37 35.53 1.83
N LYS A 13 -4.83 36.57 2.53
CA LYS A 13 -4.11 37.84 2.68
C LYS A 13 -2.93 37.74 3.64
N GLU A 14 -3.05 36.93 4.69
CA GLU A 14 -2.05 36.75 5.74
C GLU A 14 -0.88 35.85 5.30
N TYR A 15 -1.15 34.83 4.46
CA TYR A 15 -0.13 33.83 4.08
C TYR A 15 0.17 33.75 2.57
N GLY A 16 -0.52 34.52 1.71
CA GLY A 16 -0.29 34.52 0.25
C GLY A 16 -0.68 33.21 -0.46
N ILE A 17 -1.40 32.31 0.22
CA ILE A 17 -1.78 30.99 -0.29
C ILE A 17 -2.98 31.12 -1.23
N SER A 18 -2.93 30.45 -2.40
CA SER A 18 -4.04 30.44 -3.36
C SER A 18 -5.30 29.78 -2.75
N SER A 19 -6.47 30.30 -3.13
CA SER A 19 -7.76 29.75 -2.66
C SER A 19 -7.93 28.27 -3.02
N SER A 20 -7.37 27.83 -4.15
CA SER A 20 -7.38 26.43 -4.59
C SER A 20 -6.56 25.52 -3.67
N THR A 21 -5.36 25.94 -3.25
CA THR A 21 -4.50 25.18 -2.33
C THR A 21 -5.18 25.02 -0.97
N LEU A 22 -5.78 26.11 -0.48
CA LEU A 22 -6.52 26.12 0.77
C LEU A 22 -7.73 25.18 0.70
N SER A 23 -8.39 25.07 -0.45
CA SER A 23 -9.56 24.18 -0.62
C SER A 23 -9.16 22.71 -0.58
N VAL A 24 -8.01 22.40 -1.16
CA VAL A 24 -7.43 21.05 -1.13
C VAL A 24 -7.06 20.66 0.30
N TRP A 25 -6.45 21.57 1.05
CA TRP A 25 -6.05 21.33 2.44
C TRP A 25 -7.26 21.16 3.35
N VAL A 26 -8.27 22.03 3.22
CA VAL A 26 -9.53 21.91 3.96
C VAL A 26 -10.18 20.56 3.70
N LYS A 27 -10.27 20.09 2.45
CA LYS A 27 -10.81 18.75 2.14
C LYS A 27 -9.96 17.60 2.68
N LYS A 28 -8.64 17.77 2.75
CA LYS A 28 -7.70 16.72 3.16
C LYS A 28 -7.62 16.57 4.68
N TYR A 29 -7.79 17.68 5.40
CA TYR A 29 -7.69 17.76 6.86
C TYR A 29 -9.03 17.98 7.56
N SER A 30 -10.15 18.13 6.83
CA SER A 30 -11.49 18.14 7.42
C SER A 30 -11.73 16.83 8.16
N GLN A 31 -11.96 16.97 9.46
CA GLN A 31 -12.06 15.88 10.41
C GLN A 31 -13.33 15.05 10.17
N VAL A 32 -13.20 13.72 10.16
CA VAL A 32 -14.35 12.80 10.23
C VAL A 32 -14.34 12.23 11.65
N LYS A 33 -15.36 12.56 12.44
CA LYS A 33 -15.50 12.04 13.81
C LYS A 33 -15.80 10.54 13.75
N ILE A 34 -14.90 9.73 14.28
CA ILE A 34 -15.11 8.29 14.54
C ILE A 34 -14.75 8.14 16.03
N ASP A 35 -15.77 7.96 16.88
CA ASP A 35 -15.79 7.73 18.33
C ASP A 35 -14.66 8.27 19.25
N ASP A 36 -15.14 9.04 20.24
CA ASP A 36 -14.66 9.49 21.56
C ASP A 36 -13.19 9.82 21.88
N ASN A 37 -12.20 9.61 21.03
CA ASN A 37 -10.92 10.32 21.21
C ASN A 37 -9.97 10.33 19.99
N THR A 38 -10.38 9.77 18.84
CA THR A 38 -9.47 9.62 17.69
C THR A 38 -9.99 10.40 16.50
N ILE A 39 -9.57 11.66 16.39
CA ILE A 39 -9.81 12.47 15.19
C ILE A 39 -8.88 11.96 14.08
N LEU A 40 -9.36 11.07 13.23
CA LEU A 40 -8.65 10.67 12.02
C LEU A 40 -8.98 11.61 10.87
N THR A 41 -7.95 12.16 10.23
CA THR A 41 -8.09 12.96 9.02
C THR A 41 -8.47 12.06 7.83
N ALA A 42 -9.15 12.62 6.83
CA ALA A 42 -9.49 11.89 5.59
C ALA A 42 -8.25 11.27 4.90
N GLN A 43 -7.08 11.92 5.03
CA GLN A 43 -5.81 11.38 4.56
C GLN A 43 -5.39 10.09 5.31
N GLN A 44 -5.54 10.06 6.63
CA GLN A 44 -5.22 8.87 7.44
C GLN A 44 -6.17 7.72 7.12
N ILE A 45 -7.48 8.01 6.95
CA ILE A 45 -8.46 7.00 6.54
C ILE A 45 -8.08 6.39 5.19
N LYS A 46 -7.75 7.22 4.20
CA LYS A 46 -7.32 6.74 2.88
C LYS A 46 -6.04 5.91 2.94
N ALA A 47 -5.08 6.31 3.77
CA ALA A 47 -3.85 5.56 3.97
C ALA A 47 -4.10 4.19 4.63
N LEU A 48 -4.99 4.14 5.63
CA LEU A 48 -5.39 2.89 6.29
C LEU A 48 -6.13 1.96 5.34
N GLN A 49 -7.10 2.47 4.57
CA GLN A 49 -7.79 1.68 3.55
C GLN A 49 -6.83 1.08 2.53
N LYS A 50 -5.86 1.87 2.05
CA LYS A 50 -4.83 1.38 1.14
C LYS A 50 -3.99 0.27 1.79
N ARG A 51 -3.55 0.47 3.03
CA ARG A 51 -2.76 -0.52 3.77
C ARG A 51 -3.54 -1.80 4.04
N ASN A 52 -4.83 -1.69 4.36
CA ASN A 52 -5.69 -2.86 4.55
C ASN A 52 -5.84 -3.66 3.25
N ALA A 53 -6.07 -2.98 2.12
CA ALA A 53 -6.13 -3.66 0.82
C ALA A 53 -4.81 -4.37 0.47
N GLU A 54 -3.66 -3.75 0.76
CA GLU A 54 -2.34 -4.38 0.59
C GLU A 54 -2.19 -5.62 1.49
N LEU A 55 -2.58 -5.52 2.76
CA LEU A 55 -2.52 -6.64 3.72
C LEU A 55 -3.48 -7.79 3.37
N GLU A 56 -4.67 -7.48 2.85
CA GLU A 56 -5.61 -8.48 2.37
C GLU A 56 -5.03 -9.25 1.18
N GLU A 57 -4.41 -8.56 0.23
CA GLU A 57 -3.73 -9.21 -0.90
C GLU A 57 -2.56 -10.09 -0.43
N GLU A 58 -1.73 -9.60 0.49
CA GLU A 58 -0.62 -10.38 1.08
C GLU A 58 -1.13 -11.66 1.78
N ASN A 59 -2.23 -11.55 2.52
CA ASN A 59 -2.85 -12.70 3.19
C ASN A 59 -3.37 -13.75 2.19
N VAL A 60 -3.96 -13.32 1.07
CA VAL A 60 -4.40 -14.24 0.01
C VAL A 60 -3.21 -15.00 -0.58
N VAL A 61 -2.10 -14.30 -0.83
CA VAL A 61 -0.86 -14.92 -1.32
C VAL A 61 -0.34 -15.96 -0.33
N LEU A 62 -0.22 -15.62 0.96
CA LEU A 62 0.26 -16.54 1.99
C LEU A 62 -0.62 -17.80 2.05
N LYS A 63 -1.94 -17.63 2.12
CA LYS A 63 -2.90 -18.74 2.19
C LYS A 63 -2.87 -19.65 0.97
N LYS A 64 -2.62 -19.12 -0.23
CA LYS A 64 -2.58 -19.92 -1.47
C LYS A 64 -1.21 -20.55 -1.76
N SER A 65 -0.14 -19.99 -1.20
CA SER A 65 1.22 -20.43 -1.48
C SER A 65 1.61 -21.74 -0.80
N ASP A 66 0.88 -22.14 0.25
CA ASP A 66 1.19 -23.26 1.15
C ASP A 66 2.65 -23.26 1.67
N CYS A 67 3.32 -22.10 1.64
CA CYS A 67 4.69 -21.94 2.08
C CYS A 67 4.69 -21.53 3.56
N ASN A 68 5.29 -22.38 4.41
CA ASN A 68 5.56 -22.02 5.80
C ASN A 68 6.93 -21.32 5.95
N ILE A 69 7.27 -20.93 7.17
CA ILE A 69 8.55 -20.25 7.47
C ILE A 69 9.79 -21.06 7.10
N HIS A 70 9.70 -22.40 7.10
CA HIS A 70 10.76 -23.33 6.76
C HIS A 70 10.74 -23.74 5.27
N ALA A 71 9.85 -23.18 4.46
CA ALA A 71 9.81 -23.45 3.03
C ALA A 71 11.15 -23.09 2.38
N THR A 72 11.69 -24.04 1.63
CA THR A 72 12.93 -23.88 0.87
C THR A 72 12.79 -22.84 -0.24
N LEU A 73 13.91 -22.33 -0.73
CA LEU A 73 13.92 -21.39 -1.86
C LEU A 73 13.21 -21.98 -3.10
N SER A 74 13.40 -23.27 -3.38
CA SER A 74 12.75 -23.94 -4.52
C SER A 74 11.22 -23.98 -4.37
N GLN A 75 10.72 -24.31 -3.18
CA GLN A 75 9.28 -24.29 -2.88
C GLN A 75 8.68 -22.89 -3.06
N ARG A 76 9.35 -21.87 -2.52
CA ARG A 76 8.93 -20.47 -2.66
C ARG A 76 8.91 -20.03 -4.12
N LEU A 77 9.93 -20.36 -4.91
CA LEU A 77 10.00 -20.03 -6.33
C LEU A 77 8.87 -20.68 -7.13
N LYS A 78 8.58 -21.95 -6.86
CA LYS A 78 7.47 -22.68 -7.48
C LYS A 78 6.11 -22.05 -7.11
N ALA A 79 5.92 -21.64 -5.86
CA ALA A 79 4.71 -20.94 -5.44
C ALA A 79 4.55 -19.58 -6.16
N ILE A 80 5.64 -18.81 -6.32
CA ILE A 80 5.61 -17.55 -7.08
C ILE A 80 5.23 -17.82 -8.55
N GLU A 81 5.81 -18.84 -9.18
CA GLU A 81 5.50 -19.20 -10.57
C GLU A 81 4.01 -19.50 -10.76
N ILE A 82 3.42 -20.31 -9.87
CA ILE A 82 2.00 -20.68 -9.91
C ILE A 82 1.10 -19.44 -9.72
N LEU A 83 1.43 -18.59 -8.75
CA LEU A 83 0.61 -17.42 -8.39
C LEU A 83 0.84 -16.20 -9.30
N SER A 84 1.88 -16.21 -10.14
CA SER A 84 2.27 -15.11 -11.04
C SER A 84 1.16 -14.69 -12.02
N LYS A 85 0.22 -15.60 -12.32
CA LYS A 85 -0.94 -15.33 -13.18
C LYS A 85 -2.02 -14.49 -12.51
N GLN A 86 -2.08 -14.49 -11.17
CA GLN A 86 -3.15 -13.84 -10.39
C GLN A 86 -2.66 -12.60 -9.65
N HIS A 87 -1.39 -12.56 -9.25
CA HIS A 87 -0.83 -11.49 -8.43
C HIS A 87 0.44 -10.92 -9.07
N LYS A 88 0.72 -9.65 -8.76
CA LYS A 88 1.95 -9.01 -9.21
C LYS A 88 3.17 -9.71 -8.62
N ILE A 89 4.18 -10.01 -9.46
CA ILE A 89 5.46 -10.59 -9.05
C ILE A 89 6.10 -9.79 -7.90
N SER A 90 5.96 -8.46 -7.89
CA SER A 90 6.48 -7.60 -6.83
C SER A 90 5.92 -7.94 -5.44
N ILE A 91 4.64 -8.30 -5.37
CA ILE A 91 3.95 -8.65 -4.11
C ILE A 91 4.33 -10.08 -3.72
N LEU A 92 4.27 -11.02 -4.67
CA LEU A 92 4.65 -12.41 -4.45
C LEU A 92 6.08 -12.54 -3.90
N CYS A 93 7.05 -11.88 -4.53
CA CYS A 93 8.44 -11.86 -4.09
C CYS A 93 8.61 -11.23 -2.70
N ARG A 94 7.85 -10.17 -2.39
CA ARG A 94 7.89 -9.53 -1.07
C ARG A 94 7.34 -10.46 0.01
N VAL A 95 6.17 -11.05 -0.22
CA VAL A 95 5.45 -11.90 0.73
C VAL A 95 6.21 -13.20 1.00
N LEU A 96 6.70 -13.86 -0.06
CA LEU A 96 7.43 -15.13 0.05
C LEU A 96 8.92 -14.94 0.35
N ASN A 97 9.34 -13.68 0.60
CA ASN A 97 10.70 -13.30 0.93
C ASN A 97 11.73 -13.88 -0.06
N VAL A 98 11.53 -13.56 -1.34
CA VAL A 98 12.40 -13.94 -2.47
C VAL A 98 12.85 -12.68 -3.20
N ASN A 99 14.14 -12.56 -3.50
CA ASN A 99 14.62 -11.45 -4.33
C ASN A 99 14.07 -11.58 -5.77
N ARG A 100 13.56 -10.48 -6.33
CA ARG A 100 13.04 -10.44 -7.71
C ARG A 100 14.05 -10.96 -8.72
N SER A 101 15.33 -10.62 -8.57
CA SER A 101 16.39 -11.11 -9.46
C SER A 101 16.54 -12.62 -9.39
N THR A 102 16.36 -13.23 -8.20
CA THR A 102 16.37 -14.69 -8.02
C THR A 102 15.21 -15.34 -8.77
N TYR A 103 14.00 -14.76 -8.68
CA TYR A 103 12.85 -15.27 -9.41
C TYR A 103 13.04 -15.16 -10.93
N TYR A 104 13.49 -14.01 -11.44
CA TYR A 104 13.73 -13.86 -12.87
C TYR A 104 14.88 -14.75 -13.36
N LYS A 105 15.91 -15.00 -12.54
CA LYS A 105 16.95 -15.97 -12.85
C LYS A 105 16.39 -17.40 -12.92
N TYR A 106 15.48 -17.75 -12.02
CA TYR A 106 14.82 -19.06 -11.98
C TYR A 106 14.00 -19.34 -13.25
N ILE A 107 13.11 -18.42 -13.66
CA ILE A 107 12.26 -18.64 -14.84
C ILE A 107 13.03 -18.58 -16.16
N ASN A 108 14.14 -17.83 -16.22
CA ASN A 108 14.97 -17.72 -17.41
C ASN A 108 16.10 -18.76 -17.46
N HIS A 109 16.20 -19.63 -16.46
CA HIS A 109 17.23 -20.64 -16.40
C HIS A 109 16.99 -21.72 -17.47
N LYS A 110 17.91 -21.84 -18.43
CA LYS A 110 17.95 -22.99 -19.34
C LYS A 110 18.71 -24.13 -18.66
N PRO A 111 18.15 -25.34 -18.55
CA PRO A 111 18.90 -26.48 -18.02
C PRO A 111 20.14 -26.72 -18.89
N SER A 112 21.28 -26.99 -18.24
CA SER A 112 22.50 -27.36 -18.95
C SER A 112 22.35 -28.78 -19.50
N ASN A 113 22.50 -28.94 -20.82
CA ASN A 113 22.60 -30.25 -21.47
C ASN A 113 24.00 -30.83 -21.21
N ARG A 114 24.26 -31.28 -19.99
CA ARG A 114 25.53 -31.93 -19.63
C ARG A 114 25.33 -33.42 -19.43
#